data_AF-A0A2V7AF16-F1
#
_entry.id   AF-A0A2V7AF16-F1
#
_cell.length_a   1.000
_cell.length_b   1.000
_cell.length_c   1.000
_cell.angle_alpha   90.00
_cell.angle_beta   90.00
_cell.angle_gamma   90.00
#
_symmetry.space_group_name_H-M   'P 1'
#
loop_
_entity.id
_entity.type
_entity.pdbx_description
1 polymer ?
#
loop_
_entity_poly.entity_id
_entity_poly.type
_entity_poly.pdbx_seq_one_letter_code
_entity_poly.pdbx_strand_id
1 'polypeptide(L)'
;MTNGWTGGQYSVVRAIFGVVLCAQFLRTIGWGAESFSRVALLPDARSRPLARVFPNVLDVWSSPGAAITLLVVCAALSLLLAVGWWDRTAAVGLSYLGACFFVRSPLVASAWLPFAGWLLLVHACLPPAPYGSVAALGRVDPAGAWRMPPLIFAAAWIVMAFGYSAGGYAKLLSRSWVDGVWTVSALELLFAPLALVAPLRPWLWLATLVVGLAPNALIGVADAGPGLALLHLLTLDPGWIRPRGAPAPERLFYDGSCGLCHRAVRFVLAEDRTGDAFRVAPLGGAAFEREIPAGARAGLPDSLLVVRADGARLARSAAVLHIAACLGGLWRALALVLRAVPAPLRDLGYDAVARVRLRLFARPTEACPLLPPHLRARFDA
;
A
#
# COMPACT_ATOMS: atom_id res chain seq x y z
N MET A 1 -18.64 -1.78 -7.42
CA MET A 1 -17.62 -0.76 -7.75
C MET A 1 -16.39 -1.47 -8.30
N THR A 2 -15.86 -1.05 -9.44
CA THR A 2 -14.57 -1.56 -9.97
C THR A 2 -13.40 -0.81 -9.34
N ASN A 3 -12.20 -1.40 -9.36
CA ASN A 3 -10.99 -0.75 -8.84
C ASN A 3 -9.74 -1.15 -9.67
N GLY A 4 -8.66 -0.39 -9.52
CA GLY A 4 -7.39 -0.60 -10.23
C GLY A 4 -6.26 -1.24 -9.42
N TRP A 5 -6.56 -1.89 -8.31
CA TRP A 5 -5.54 -2.50 -7.45
C TRP A 5 -4.86 -3.69 -8.11
N THR A 6 -3.53 -3.70 -8.00
CA THR A 6 -2.65 -4.84 -8.26
C THR A 6 -2.04 -5.32 -6.95
N GLY A 7 -1.48 -6.53 -6.95
CA GLY A 7 -0.88 -7.13 -5.75
C GLY A 7 0.27 -6.30 -5.18
N GLY A 8 1.14 -5.76 -6.03
CA GLY A 8 2.28 -4.94 -5.57
C GLY A 8 1.83 -3.60 -5.00
N GLN A 9 0.87 -2.93 -5.64
CA GLN A 9 0.30 -1.68 -5.10
C GLN A 9 -0.31 -1.90 -3.72
N TYR A 10 -1.08 -2.98 -3.56
CA TYR A 10 -1.66 -3.32 -2.27
C TYR A 10 -0.59 -3.69 -1.23
N SER A 11 0.46 -4.41 -1.63
CA SER A 11 1.58 -4.73 -0.72
C SER A 11 2.29 -3.49 -0.19
N VAL A 12 2.41 -2.42 -0.98
CA VAL A 12 2.95 -1.14 -0.50
C VAL A 12 2.07 -0.56 0.60
N VAL A 13 0.75 -0.51 0.39
CA VAL A 13 -0.20 -0.02 1.39
C VAL A 13 -0.20 -0.89 2.65
N ARG A 14 -0.19 -2.22 2.49
CA ARG A 14 -0.06 -3.17 3.60
C ARG A 14 1.23 -2.95 4.40
N ALA A 15 2.36 -2.74 3.71
CA ALA A 15 3.63 -2.47 4.37
C ALA A 15 3.60 -1.16 5.18
N ILE A 16 3.08 -0.08 4.59
CA ILE A 16 2.88 1.19 5.29
C ILE A 16 1.98 0.99 6.50
N PHE A 17 0.88 0.25 6.35
CA PHE A 17 -0.05 -0.03 7.45
C PHE A 17 0.64 -0.77 8.60
N GLY A 18 1.36 -1.85 8.32
CA GLY A 18 2.09 -2.60 9.34
C GLY A 18 3.19 -1.77 10.03
N VAL A 19 3.92 -0.94 9.28
CA VAL A 19 4.94 -0.04 9.87
C VAL A 19 4.30 1.01 10.77
N VAL A 20 3.20 1.64 10.35
CA VAL A 20 2.47 2.61 11.17
C VAL A 20 1.94 1.96 12.45
N LEU A 21 1.33 0.77 12.36
CA LEU A 21 0.88 0.02 13.54
C LEU A 21 2.04 -0.31 14.48
N CYS A 22 3.16 -0.80 13.95
CA CYS A 22 4.35 -1.11 14.74
C CYS A 22 4.83 0.12 15.51
N ALA A 23 4.99 1.26 14.83
CA ALA A 23 5.41 2.50 15.46
C ALA A 23 4.42 2.97 16.55
N GLN A 24 3.11 2.80 16.34
CA GLN A 24 2.10 3.15 17.34
C GLN A 24 2.16 2.25 18.57
N PHE A 25 2.27 0.92 18.39
CA PHE A 25 2.40 0.01 19.52
C PHE A 25 3.70 0.25 20.30
N LEU A 26 4.82 0.50 19.61
CA LEU A 26 6.10 0.82 20.26
C LEU A 26 6.02 2.11 21.09
N ARG A 27 5.41 3.18 20.56
CA ARG A 27 5.14 4.41 21.31
C ARG A 27 4.28 4.15 22.55
N THR A 28 3.32 3.24 22.44
CA THR A 28 2.37 2.94 23.50
C THR A 28 2.97 2.13 24.65
N ILE A 29 4.10 1.43 24.43
CA ILE A 29 4.77 0.63 25.47
C ILE A 29 5.14 1.49 26.69
N GLY A 30 5.61 2.73 26.49
CA GLY A 30 6.10 3.60 27.56
C GLY A 30 5.08 3.87 28.67
N TRP A 31 3.80 3.99 28.31
CA TRP A 31 2.69 4.21 29.26
C TRP A 31 1.70 3.04 29.32
N GLY A 32 2.03 1.91 28.68
CA GLY A 32 1.12 0.77 28.54
C GLY A 32 0.74 0.13 29.87
N ALA A 33 1.68 0.10 30.82
CA ALA A 33 1.45 -0.37 32.18
C ALA A 33 0.38 0.47 32.91
N GLU A 34 0.49 1.79 32.85
CA GLU A 34 -0.45 2.71 33.49
C GLU A 34 -1.79 2.75 32.76
N SER A 35 -1.79 2.52 31.45
CA SER A 35 -2.99 2.64 30.61
C SER A 35 -3.87 1.39 30.61
N PHE A 36 -3.30 0.18 30.71
CA PHE A 36 -4.03 -1.07 30.45
C PHE A 36 -3.95 -2.14 31.56
N SER A 37 -3.13 -1.94 32.59
CA SER A 37 -3.00 -2.92 33.68
C SER A 37 -4.11 -2.79 34.75
N ARG A 38 -3.94 -3.45 35.91
CA ARG A 38 -4.82 -3.27 37.09
C ARG A 38 -4.80 -1.85 37.66
N VAL A 39 -3.76 -1.06 37.37
CA VAL A 39 -3.59 0.31 37.88
C VAL A 39 -4.21 1.35 36.92
N ALA A 40 -4.83 0.90 35.83
CA ALA A 40 -5.47 1.78 34.84
C ALA A 40 -6.60 2.62 35.44
N LEU A 41 -6.84 3.78 34.83
CA LEU A 41 -7.82 4.80 35.27
C LEU A 41 -9.25 4.25 35.46
N LEU A 42 -9.64 3.22 34.70
CA LEU A 42 -10.92 2.53 34.82
C LEU A 42 -10.69 1.01 35.02
N PRO A 43 -10.29 0.56 36.22
CA PRO A 43 -9.94 -0.84 36.43
C PRO A 43 -11.17 -1.74 36.53
N ASP A 44 -12.31 -1.20 36.99
CA ASP A 44 -13.53 -1.96 37.24
C ASP A 44 -14.25 -2.37 35.95
N ALA A 45 -14.66 -3.63 35.86
CA ALA A 45 -15.41 -4.15 34.71
C ALA A 45 -16.85 -3.59 34.63
N ARG A 46 -17.39 -3.04 35.72
CA ARG A 46 -18.75 -2.48 35.78
C ARG A 46 -18.87 -1.12 35.09
N SER A 47 -17.78 -0.35 35.01
CA SER A 47 -17.73 0.95 34.33
C SER A 47 -17.40 0.85 32.84
N ARG A 48 -17.19 -0.38 32.32
CA ARG A 48 -16.80 -0.67 30.93
C ARG A 48 -17.96 -1.34 30.19
N PRO A 49 -18.69 -0.64 29.29
CA PRO A 49 -19.91 -1.16 28.66
C PRO A 49 -19.74 -2.49 27.93
N LEU A 50 -18.57 -2.70 27.31
CA LEU A 50 -18.26 -3.89 26.50
C LEU A 50 -17.55 -5.01 27.27
N ALA A 51 -17.16 -4.79 28.53
CA ALA A 51 -16.35 -5.75 29.28
C ALA A 51 -17.08 -7.06 29.60
N ARG A 52 -18.42 -7.08 29.56
CA ARG A 52 -19.22 -8.30 29.80
C ARG A 52 -19.43 -9.16 28.54
N VAL A 53 -19.23 -8.59 27.35
CA VAL A 53 -19.57 -9.23 26.07
C VAL A 53 -18.33 -9.69 25.33
N PHE A 54 -17.20 -9.00 25.49
CA PHE A 54 -15.98 -9.29 24.75
C PHE A 54 -14.97 -10.09 25.59
N PRO A 55 -14.54 -11.29 25.14
CA PRO A 55 -13.52 -12.06 25.85
C PRO A 55 -12.18 -11.32 25.79
N ASN A 56 -11.71 -10.85 26.96
CA ASN A 56 -10.53 -10.00 27.04
C ASN A 56 -9.41 -10.68 27.83
N VAL A 57 -8.28 -10.95 27.16
CA VAL A 57 -7.10 -11.55 27.81
C VAL A 57 -6.57 -10.70 28.96
N LEU A 58 -6.72 -9.37 28.89
CA LEU A 58 -6.28 -8.44 29.94
C LEU A 58 -7.15 -8.51 31.20
N ASP A 59 -8.37 -9.07 31.13
CA ASP A 59 -9.17 -9.27 32.34
C ASP A 59 -8.66 -10.48 33.15
N VAL A 60 -8.11 -11.48 32.47
CA VAL A 60 -7.46 -12.65 33.11
C VAL A 60 -6.02 -12.32 33.52
N TRP A 61 -5.25 -11.70 32.63
CA TRP A 61 -3.84 -11.36 32.82
C TRP A 61 -3.62 -9.84 32.81
N SER A 62 -3.80 -9.22 33.97
CA SER A 62 -3.85 -7.75 34.12
C SER A 62 -2.59 -7.13 34.75
N SER A 63 -1.50 -7.89 34.92
CA SER A 63 -0.28 -7.32 35.49
C SER A 63 0.33 -6.24 34.56
N PRO A 64 1.09 -5.27 35.09
CA PRO A 64 1.81 -4.30 34.25
C PRO A 64 2.69 -4.96 33.19
N GLY A 65 3.37 -6.06 33.57
CA GLY A 65 4.15 -6.88 32.64
C GLY A 65 3.30 -7.48 31.51
N ALA A 66 2.10 -7.97 31.82
CA ALA A 66 1.18 -8.51 30.81
C ALA A 66 0.83 -7.49 29.73
N ALA A 67 0.46 -6.28 30.13
CA ALA A 67 0.12 -5.19 29.22
C ALA A 67 1.29 -4.86 28.28
N ILE A 68 2.50 -4.72 28.84
CA ILE A 68 3.72 -4.46 28.05
C ILE A 68 4.01 -5.63 27.11
N THR A 69 3.95 -6.88 27.58
CA THR A 69 4.19 -8.06 26.74
C THR A 69 3.22 -8.12 25.56
N LEU A 70 1.92 -7.88 25.78
CA LEU A 70 0.94 -7.89 24.70
C LEU A 70 1.15 -6.74 23.70
N LEU A 71 1.61 -5.57 24.14
CA LEU A 71 1.99 -4.48 23.24
C LEU A 71 3.22 -4.84 22.39
N VAL A 72 4.23 -5.49 22.98
CA VAL A 72 5.41 -6.00 22.25
C VAL A 72 4.99 -7.06 21.22
N VAL A 73 4.08 -7.97 21.59
CA VAL A 73 3.50 -8.94 20.65
C VAL A 73 2.79 -8.23 19.50
N CYS A 74 2.00 -7.19 19.77
CA CYS A 74 1.36 -6.39 18.72
C CYS A 74 2.39 -5.72 17.79
N ALA A 75 3.48 -5.17 18.33
CA ALA A 75 4.55 -4.60 17.51
C ALA A 75 5.19 -5.67 16.58
N ALA A 76 5.46 -6.86 17.11
CA ALA A 76 6.01 -7.97 16.32
C ALA A 76 5.03 -8.47 15.24
N LEU A 77 3.75 -8.66 15.57
CA LEU A 77 2.71 -9.01 14.59
C LEU A 77 2.54 -7.93 13.51
N SER A 78 2.73 -6.66 13.86
CA SER A 78 2.68 -5.54 12.90
C SER A 78 3.82 -5.61 11.88
N LEU A 79 5.00 -6.09 12.27
CA LEU A 79 6.10 -6.37 11.35
C LEU A 79 5.79 -7.55 10.43
N LEU A 80 5.22 -8.64 10.95
CA LEU A 80 4.75 -9.77 10.13
C LEU A 80 3.74 -9.31 9.07
N LEU A 81 2.77 -8.50 9.48
CA LEU A 81 1.83 -7.83 8.59
C LEU A 81 2.54 -6.93 7.58
N ALA A 82 3.60 -6.20 7.96
CA ALA A 82 4.31 -5.28 7.07
C ALA A 82 5.10 -6.01 5.97
N VAL A 83 5.84 -7.07 6.31
CA VAL A 83 6.66 -7.81 5.34
C VAL A 83 5.80 -8.79 4.51
N GLY A 84 4.67 -9.24 5.03
CA GLY A 84 3.74 -10.11 4.29
C GLY A 84 4.02 -11.57 4.56
N TRP A 85 4.43 -11.86 5.80
CA TRP A 85 4.72 -13.19 6.28
C TRP A 85 3.71 -13.51 7.37
N TRP A 86 2.86 -14.52 7.16
CA TRP A 86 1.72 -14.81 8.06
C TRP A 86 0.81 -13.59 8.30
N ASP A 87 0.73 -12.70 7.32
CA ASP A 87 0.08 -11.39 7.41
C ASP A 87 -1.41 -11.48 7.77
N ARG A 88 -2.13 -12.44 7.20
CA ARG A 88 -3.56 -12.67 7.51
C ARG A 88 -3.77 -13.10 8.96
N THR A 89 -2.98 -14.05 9.45
CA THR A 89 -3.05 -14.52 10.85
C THR A 89 -2.63 -13.42 11.81
N ALA A 90 -1.56 -12.69 11.48
CA ALA A 90 -1.12 -11.53 12.23
C ALA A 90 -2.21 -10.46 12.31
N ALA A 91 -2.95 -10.21 11.22
CA ALA A 91 -4.04 -9.25 11.22
C ALA A 91 -5.21 -9.65 12.12
N VAL A 92 -5.58 -10.93 12.16
CA VAL A 92 -6.60 -11.43 13.11
C VAL A 92 -6.13 -11.23 14.55
N GLY A 93 -4.88 -11.59 14.85
CA GLY A 93 -4.29 -11.39 16.19
C GLY A 93 -4.24 -9.93 16.60
N LEU A 94 -3.80 -9.04 15.69
CA LEU A 94 -3.77 -7.59 15.91
C LEU A 94 -5.16 -7.01 16.13
N SER A 95 -6.17 -7.46 15.37
CA SER A 95 -7.54 -6.99 15.52
C SER A 95 -8.11 -7.39 16.89
N TYR A 96 -7.90 -8.64 17.30
CA TYR A 96 -8.31 -9.14 18.61
C TYR A 96 -7.61 -8.41 19.77
N LEU A 97 -6.29 -8.28 19.73
CA LEU A 97 -5.53 -7.61 20.78
C LEU A 97 -5.83 -6.12 20.83
N GLY A 98 -5.99 -5.46 19.68
CA GLY A 98 -6.46 -4.07 19.59
C GLY A 98 -7.83 -3.88 20.26
N ALA A 99 -8.77 -4.79 20.00
CA ALA A 99 -10.07 -4.79 20.67
C ALA A 99 -9.95 -5.02 22.19
N CYS A 100 -9.04 -5.89 22.64
CA CYS A 100 -8.76 -6.08 24.07
C CYS A 100 -8.31 -4.76 24.73
N PHE A 101 -7.38 -4.03 24.13
CA PHE A 101 -6.92 -2.74 24.64
C PHE A 101 -8.03 -1.68 24.62
N PHE A 102 -8.83 -1.63 23.55
CA PHE A 102 -9.95 -0.70 23.43
C PHE A 102 -11.03 -0.95 24.50
N VAL A 103 -11.43 -2.21 24.69
CA VAL A 103 -12.42 -2.60 25.72
C VAL A 103 -11.87 -2.37 27.14
N ARG A 104 -10.56 -2.57 27.34
CA ARG A 104 -9.90 -2.35 28.64
C ARG A 104 -9.91 -0.87 29.03
N SER A 105 -9.58 0.02 28.10
CA SER A 105 -9.42 1.46 28.39
C SER A 105 -9.98 2.31 27.25
N PRO A 106 -11.31 2.39 27.07
CA PRO A 106 -11.92 3.05 25.91
C PRO A 106 -11.70 4.57 25.88
N LEU A 107 -11.38 5.20 27.02
CA LEU A 107 -11.07 6.63 27.10
C LEU A 107 -9.62 6.97 26.71
N VAL A 108 -8.71 5.98 26.85
CA VAL A 108 -7.27 6.13 26.54
C VAL A 108 -6.96 5.52 25.17
N ALA A 109 -7.71 4.51 24.77
CA ALA A 109 -7.64 3.94 23.44
C ALA A 109 -8.14 4.97 22.43
N SER A 110 -7.20 5.46 21.63
CA SER A 110 -7.44 6.45 20.59
C SER A 110 -8.52 5.98 19.60
N ALA A 111 -9.30 6.94 19.09
CA ALA A 111 -10.48 6.71 18.25
C ALA A 111 -10.19 5.96 16.94
N TRP A 112 -8.91 5.78 16.58
CA TRP A 112 -8.50 5.06 15.38
C TRP A 112 -8.41 3.53 15.56
N LEU A 113 -8.33 3.00 16.79
CA LEU A 113 -8.21 1.55 17.03
C LEU A 113 -9.36 0.73 16.42
N PRO A 114 -10.64 1.14 16.55
CA PRO A 114 -11.75 0.44 15.90
C PRO A 114 -11.63 0.42 14.37
N PHE A 115 -11.20 1.52 13.75
CA PHE A 115 -10.99 1.60 12.30
C PHE A 115 -9.85 0.70 11.85
N ALA A 116 -8.72 0.68 12.58
CA ALA A 116 -7.62 -0.21 12.29
C ALA A 116 -8.01 -1.68 12.50
N GLY A 117 -8.74 -2.01 13.56
CA GLY A 117 -9.27 -3.35 13.81
C GLY A 117 -10.14 -3.85 12.64
N TRP A 118 -11.02 -2.99 12.12
CA TRP A 118 -11.81 -3.28 10.93
C TRP A 118 -10.95 -3.48 9.68
N LEU A 119 -9.97 -2.60 9.42
CA LEU A 119 -9.04 -2.73 8.29
C LEU A 119 -8.23 -4.03 8.34
N LEU A 120 -7.84 -4.48 9.54
CA LEU A 120 -7.14 -5.74 9.76
C LEU A 120 -8.03 -6.95 9.45
N LEU A 121 -9.30 -6.93 9.85
CA LEU A 121 -10.25 -8.00 9.49
C LEU A 121 -10.48 -8.04 7.98
N VAL A 122 -10.61 -6.88 7.34
CA VAL A 122 -10.71 -6.77 5.89
C VAL A 122 -9.48 -7.37 5.22
N HIS A 123 -8.28 -7.04 5.69
CA HIS A 123 -7.04 -7.64 5.19
C HIS A 123 -7.04 -9.17 5.33
N ALA A 124 -7.49 -9.70 6.47
CA ALA A 124 -7.58 -11.14 6.69
C ALA A 124 -8.52 -11.85 5.68
N CYS A 125 -9.52 -11.15 5.16
CA CYS A 125 -10.45 -11.64 4.14
C CYS A 125 -9.93 -11.50 2.69
N LEU A 126 -8.81 -10.83 2.45
CA LEU A 126 -8.27 -10.68 1.10
C LEU A 126 -7.63 -11.97 0.57
N PRO A 127 -7.53 -12.11 -0.77
CA PRO A 127 -6.77 -13.21 -1.36
C PRO A 127 -5.32 -13.22 -0.83
N PRO A 128 -4.77 -14.42 -0.52
CA PRO A 128 -3.44 -14.53 0.08
C PRO A 128 -2.33 -14.19 -0.93
N ALA A 129 -1.13 -13.95 -0.41
CA ALA A 129 0.11 -13.78 -1.18
C ALA A 129 0.02 -12.75 -2.33
N PRO A 130 -0.34 -11.49 -2.05
CA PRO A 130 -0.20 -10.42 -3.04
C PRO A 130 1.27 -10.28 -3.48
N TYR A 131 1.50 -9.84 -4.71
CA TYR A 131 2.86 -9.60 -5.20
C TYR A 131 3.62 -8.64 -4.27
N GLY A 132 4.89 -8.93 -3.97
CA GLY A 132 5.71 -8.17 -3.03
C GLY A 132 5.60 -8.61 -1.55
N SER A 133 4.70 -9.54 -1.22
CA SER A 133 4.70 -10.24 0.08
C SER A 133 5.78 -11.32 0.13
N VAL A 134 6.28 -11.66 1.34
CA VAL A 134 7.18 -12.82 1.54
C VAL A 134 6.52 -14.10 1.04
N ALA A 135 5.22 -14.27 1.29
CA ALA A 135 4.44 -15.44 0.84
C ALA A 135 4.37 -15.57 -0.69
N ALA A 136 4.60 -14.50 -1.44
CA ALA A 136 4.62 -14.50 -2.91
C ALA A 136 6.04 -14.67 -3.51
N LEU A 137 7.09 -14.80 -2.69
CA LEU A 137 8.45 -14.98 -3.19
C LEU A 137 8.60 -16.34 -3.91
N GLY A 138 9.33 -16.35 -5.02
CA GLY A 138 9.66 -17.58 -5.75
C GLY A 138 8.57 -18.15 -6.67
N ARG A 139 7.34 -17.63 -6.66
CA ARG A 139 6.27 -18.13 -7.54
C ARG A 139 6.59 -17.94 -9.02
N VAL A 140 6.17 -18.86 -9.89
CA VAL A 140 6.40 -18.75 -11.33
C VAL A 140 5.66 -17.55 -11.92
N ASP A 141 4.34 -17.46 -11.71
CA ASP A 141 3.53 -16.28 -12.09
C ASP A 141 3.68 -15.17 -11.04
N PRO A 142 4.38 -14.07 -11.34
CA PRO A 142 4.63 -13.03 -10.35
C PRO A 142 3.39 -12.22 -10.01
N ALA A 143 2.32 -12.16 -10.81
CA ALA A 143 1.07 -11.50 -10.43
C ALA A 143 0.28 -12.33 -9.43
N GLY A 144 0.25 -13.66 -9.67
CA GLY A 144 -0.78 -14.53 -9.11
C GLY A 144 -2.17 -14.07 -9.55
N ALA A 145 -3.21 -14.86 -9.34
CA ALA A 145 -4.58 -14.44 -9.63
C ALA A 145 -5.10 -13.33 -8.66
N TRP A 146 -4.20 -12.60 -7.99
CA TRP A 146 -4.54 -11.63 -6.96
C TRP A 146 -5.16 -10.38 -7.58
N ARG A 147 -6.37 -10.04 -7.13
CA ARG A 147 -7.06 -8.78 -7.40
C ARG A 147 -7.85 -8.38 -6.17
N MET A 148 -7.98 -7.06 -5.94
CA MET A 148 -8.82 -6.55 -4.85
C MET A 148 -10.30 -6.87 -5.13
N PRO A 149 -10.98 -7.65 -4.28
CA PRO A 149 -12.39 -7.97 -4.47
C PRO A 149 -13.26 -6.70 -4.49
N PRO A 150 -14.18 -6.56 -5.47
CA PRO A 150 -14.99 -5.34 -5.62
C PRO A 150 -15.91 -5.08 -4.42
N LEU A 151 -16.35 -6.15 -3.74
CA LEU A 151 -17.18 -6.06 -2.53
C LEU A 151 -16.40 -5.47 -1.35
N ILE A 152 -15.16 -5.91 -1.14
CA ILE A 152 -14.29 -5.38 -0.08
C ILE A 152 -13.99 -3.90 -0.34
N PHE A 153 -13.68 -3.55 -1.58
CA PHE A 153 -13.44 -2.16 -1.96
C PHE A 153 -14.69 -1.29 -1.74
N ALA A 154 -15.87 -1.78 -2.11
CA ALA A 154 -17.14 -1.07 -1.85
C ALA A 154 -17.42 -0.92 -0.35
N ALA A 155 -17.15 -1.95 0.46
CA ALA A 155 -17.29 -1.88 1.91
C ALA A 155 -16.39 -0.81 2.53
N ALA A 156 -15.14 -0.68 2.08
CA ALA A 156 -14.24 0.39 2.54
C ALA A 156 -14.79 1.79 2.21
N TRP A 157 -15.37 1.96 1.03
CA TRP A 157 -16.05 3.20 0.66
C TRP A 157 -17.29 3.49 1.52
N ILE A 158 -18.08 2.47 1.86
CA ILE A 158 -19.25 2.62 2.74
C ILE A 158 -18.82 3.03 4.14
N VAL A 159 -17.79 2.39 4.71
CA VAL A 159 -17.26 2.72 6.04
C VAL A 159 -16.71 4.14 6.07
N MET A 160 -15.94 4.53 5.05
CA MET A 160 -15.43 5.91 4.93
C MET A 160 -16.58 6.92 4.79
N ALA A 161 -17.58 6.59 3.97
CA ALA A 161 -18.72 7.46 3.75
C ALA A 161 -19.56 7.66 5.01
N PHE A 162 -19.80 6.60 5.76
CA PHE A 162 -20.45 6.67 7.05
C PHE A 162 -19.64 7.50 8.05
N GLY A 163 -18.33 7.24 8.14
CA GLY A 163 -17.44 7.96 9.06
C GLY A 163 -17.44 9.47 8.83
N TYR A 164 -17.31 9.91 7.58
CA TYR A 164 -17.37 11.33 7.24
C TYR A 164 -18.76 11.93 7.45
N SER A 165 -19.81 11.26 7.00
CA SER A 165 -21.18 11.80 7.10
C SER A 165 -21.64 11.90 8.56
N ALA A 166 -21.29 10.93 9.41
CA ALA A 166 -21.55 10.97 10.84
C ALA A 166 -20.76 12.10 11.53
N GLY A 167 -19.51 12.32 11.13
CA GLY A 167 -18.68 13.43 11.60
C GLY A 167 -19.27 14.80 11.24
N GLY A 168 -19.72 14.96 10.00
CA GLY A 168 -20.38 16.19 9.52
C GLY A 168 -21.71 16.43 10.24
N TYR A 169 -22.51 15.37 10.43
CA TYR A 169 -23.78 15.44 11.18
C TYR A 169 -23.57 15.90 12.63
N ALA A 170 -22.58 15.33 13.33
CA ALA A 170 -22.25 15.73 14.69
C ALA A 170 -21.80 17.20 14.80
N LYS A 171 -21.33 17.79 13.69
CA LYS A 171 -20.88 19.18 13.63
C LYS A 171 -21.98 20.19 13.32
N LEU A 172 -23.21 19.79 12.98
CA LEU A 172 -24.29 20.71 12.55
C LEU A 172 -24.59 21.87 13.51
N LEU A 173 -24.28 21.71 14.80
CA LEU A 173 -24.49 22.72 15.85
C LEU A 173 -23.18 23.34 16.37
N SER A 174 -22.05 23.03 15.73
CA SER A 174 -20.75 23.57 16.14
C SER A 174 -20.56 25.02 15.69
N ARG A 175 -19.68 25.75 16.36
CA ARG A 175 -19.40 27.17 16.05
C ARG A 175 -19.01 27.39 14.59
N SER A 176 -18.36 26.44 13.93
CA SER A 176 -18.02 26.57 12.50
C SER A 176 -19.24 26.71 11.58
N TRP A 177 -20.40 26.16 11.97
CA TRP A 177 -21.65 26.38 11.25
C TRP A 177 -22.26 27.75 11.53
N VAL A 178 -22.17 28.20 12.78
CA VAL A 178 -22.71 29.49 13.22
C VAL A 178 -21.88 30.66 12.68
N ASP A 179 -20.56 30.51 12.62
CA ASP A 179 -19.60 31.52 12.19
C ASP A 179 -19.43 31.57 10.65
N GLY A 180 -20.22 30.79 9.89
CA GLY A 180 -20.22 30.81 8.43
C GLY A 180 -19.08 30.01 7.75
N VAL A 181 -18.24 29.31 8.52
CA VAL A 181 -17.13 28.47 8.01
C VAL A 181 -17.57 27.00 7.88
N TRP A 182 -18.73 26.77 7.27
CA TRP A 182 -19.39 25.47 7.21
C TRP A 182 -18.93 24.57 6.05
N THR A 183 -18.07 25.06 5.15
CA THR A 183 -17.70 24.37 3.90
C THR A 183 -17.12 22.97 4.13
N VAL A 184 -16.24 22.81 5.10
CA VAL A 184 -15.66 21.52 5.49
C VAL A 184 -16.71 20.59 6.08
N SER A 185 -17.52 21.08 7.02
CA SER A 185 -18.55 20.27 7.68
C SER A 185 -19.67 19.86 6.72
N ALA A 186 -20.02 20.70 5.75
CA ALA A 186 -20.98 20.39 4.70
C ALA A 186 -20.42 19.35 3.73
N LEU A 187 -19.13 19.43 3.36
CA LEU A 187 -18.48 18.39 2.56
C LEU A 187 -18.50 17.04 3.28
N GLU A 188 -18.19 17.01 4.58
CA GLU A 188 -18.25 15.79 5.39
C GLU A 188 -19.67 15.23 5.46
N LEU A 189 -20.67 16.08 5.74
CA LEU A 189 -22.08 15.69 5.81
C LEU A 189 -22.62 15.13 4.48
N LEU A 190 -22.24 15.76 3.36
CA LEU A 190 -22.66 15.35 2.02
C LEU A 190 -21.76 14.26 1.43
N PHE A 191 -20.79 13.72 2.18
CA PHE A 191 -19.84 12.76 1.62
C PHE A 191 -20.55 11.51 1.09
N ALA A 192 -21.46 10.90 1.86
CA ALA A 192 -22.15 9.69 1.44
C ALA A 192 -22.95 9.84 0.13
N PRO A 193 -23.84 10.83 -0.03
CA PRO A 193 -24.57 11.00 -1.30
C PRO A 193 -23.62 11.34 -2.45
N LEU A 194 -22.59 12.16 -2.23
CA LEU A 194 -21.64 12.52 -3.30
C LEU A 194 -20.76 11.33 -3.71
N ALA A 195 -20.41 10.42 -2.79
CA ALA A 195 -19.59 9.24 -3.06
C ALA A 195 -20.29 8.20 -3.98
N LEU A 196 -21.63 8.26 -4.09
CA LEU A 196 -22.39 7.43 -5.03
C LEU A 196 -22.09 7.82 -6.49
N VAL A 197 -21.75 9.07 -6.74
CA VAL A 197 -21.44 9.61 -8.07
C VAL A 197 -19.99 9.30 -8.43
N ALA A 198 -19.76 8.30 -9.29
CA ALA A 198 -18.43 7.77 -9.58
C ALA A 198 -17.39 8.83 -10.05
N PRO A 199 -17.74 9.80 -10.92
CA PRO A 199 -16.81 10.88 -11.31
C PRO A 199 -16.37 11.81 -10.18
N LEU A 200 -17.17 11.93 -9.10
CA LEU A 200 -16.84 12.80 -7.97
C LEU A 200 -15.88 12.15 -6.97
N ARG A 201 -15.81 10.81 -6.93
CA ARG A 201 -14.97 10.06 -5.98
C ARG A 201 -13.51 10.52 -5.87
N PRO A 202 -12.74 10.72 -6.97
CA PRO A 202 -11.35 11.18 -6.84
C PRO A 202 -11.25 12.56 -6.18
N TRP A 203 -12.18 13.46 -6.49
CA TRP A 203 -12.20 14.81 -5.95
C TRP A 203 -12.64 14.83 -4.49
N LEU A 204 -13.66 14.04 -4.14
CA LEU A 204 -14.11 13.85 -2.76
C LEU A 204 -13.00 13.28 -1.90
N TRP A 205 -12.38 12.19 -2.37
CA TRP A 205 -11.28 11.54 -1.65
C TRP A 205 -10.10 12.50 -1.43
N LEU A 206 -9.73 13.28 -2.45
CA LEU A 206 -8.65 14.26 -2.32
C LEU A 206 -9.02 15.38 -1.35
N ALA A 207 -10.24 15.92 -1.45
CA ALA A 207 -10.71 16.98 -0.59
C ALA A 207 -10.74 16.53 0.88
N THR A 208 -11.28 15.34 1.17
CA THR A 208 -11.33 14.82 2.54
C THR A 208 -9.98 14.36 3.06
N LEU A 209 -9.07 13.91 2.20
CA LEU A 209 -7.69 13.65 2.59
C LEU A 209 -6.99 14.95 3.03
N VAL A 210 -7.10 16.01 2.23
CA VAL A 210 -6.49 17.32 2.55
C VAL A 210 -7.08 17.89 3.85
N VAL A 211 -8.41 17.89 3.95
CA VAL A 211 -9.14 18.32 5.15
C VAL A 211 -8.80 17.47 6.37
N GLY A 212 -8.63 16.15 6.19
CA GLY A 212 -8.29 15.23 7.28
C GLY A 212 -6.84 15.37 7.74
N LEU A 213 -5.90 15.71 6.85
CA LEU A 213 -4.48 15.87 7.17
C LEU A 213 -4.14 17.25 7.74
N ALA A 214 -4.81 18.32 7.29
CA ALA A 214 -4.47 19.70 7.67
C ALA A 214 -4.58 19.99 9.19
N PRO A 215 -5.63 19.57 9.92
CA PRO A 215 -5.72 19.79 11.37
C PRO A 215 -4.66 19.01 12.16
N ASN A 216 -4.27 17.81 11.70
CA ASN A 216 -3.26 16.98 12.36
C ASN A 216 -1.85 17.59 12.28
N ALA A 217 -1.54 18.31 11.19
CA ALA A 217 -0.25 18.98 11.00
C ALA A 217 -0.11 20.31 11.74
N LEU A 218 -1.23 21.02 12.00
CA LEU A 218 -1.22 22.34 12.63
C LEU A 218 -1.52 22.34 14.14
N ILE A 219 -2.30 21.38 14.66
CA ILE A 219 -2.86 21.45 16.03
C ILE A 219 -2.24 20.39 16.96
N GLY A 220 -1.40 19.48 16.45
CA GLY A 220 -0.74 18.45 17.27
C GLY A 220 -1.69 17.45 17.94
N VAL A 221 -2.95 17.39 17.53
CA VAL A 221 -3.94 16.43 18.04
C VAL A 221 -3.66 15.08 17.38
N ALA A 222 -2.90 14.24 18.09
CA ALA A 222 -2.30 13.01 17.57
C ALA A 222 -3.26 11.81 17.39
N ASP A 223 -4.54 11.93 17.76
CA ASP A 223 -5.33 10.75 18.11
C ASP A 223 -6.39 10.29 17.09
N ALA A 224 -6.66 11.07 16.04
CA ALA A 224 -7.59 10.67 14.96
C ALA A 224 -6.91 10.43 13.59
N GLY A 225 -5.64 10.81 13.44
CA GLY A 225 -4.93 10.86 12.15
C GLY A 225 -4.66 9.52 11.44
N PRO A 226 -4.08 8.50 12.10
CA PRO A 226 -3.54 7.35 11.36
C PRO A 226 -4.62 6.41 10.83
N GLY A 227 -5.66 6.06 11.60
CA GLY A 227 -6.68 5.12 11.12
C GLY A 227 -7.50 5.65 9.94
N LEU A 228 -7.86 6.94 9.97
CA LEU A 228 -8.54 7.57 8.85
C LEU A 228 -7.61 7.71 7.64
N ALA A 229 -6.35 8.11 7.82
CA ALA A 229 -5.37 8.15 6.74
C ALA A 229 -5.14 6.76 6.10
N LEU A 230 -5.12 5.70 6.91
CA LEU A 230 -5.02 4.32 6.42
C LEU A 230 -6.27 3.89 5.66
N LEU A 231 -7.47 4.31 6.08
CA LEU A 231 -8.70 4.10 5.33
C LEU A 231 -8.67 4.82 3.97
N HIS A 232 -8.04 6.00 3.88
CA HIS A 232 -7.81 6.68 2.60
C HIS A 232 -6.89 5.86 1.69
N LEU A 233 -5.83 5.27 2.22
CA LEU A 233 -4.94 4.42 1.43
C LEU A 233 -5.67 3.20 0.85
N LEU A 234 -6.62 2.60 1.57
CA LEU A 234 -7.41 1.46 1.07
C LEU A 234 -8.50 1.86 0.07
N THR A 235 -9.11 3.04 0.26
CA THR A 235 -10.21 3.55 -0.57
C THR A 235 -9.75 4.29 -1.82
N LEU A 236 -8.46 4.66 -1.89
CA LEU A 236 -7.81 5.11 -3.10
C LEU A 236 -8.04 4.10 -4.22
N ASP A 237 -8.51 4.57 -5.37
CA ASP A 237 -8.59 3.74 -6.57
C ASP A 237 -7.39 4.06 -7.47
N PRO A 238 -6.41 3.15 -7.60
CA PRO A 238 -5.34 3.33 -8.57
C PRO A 238 -5.84 3.51 -10.01
N GLY A 239 -7.07 3.08 -10.31
CA GLY A 239 -7.73 3.29 -11.60
C GLY A 239 -7.96 4.75 -11.96
N TRP A 240 -7.97 5.68 -11.00
CA TRP A 240 -8.03 7.11 -11.28
C TRP A 240 -6.77 7.62 -11.99
N ILE A 241 -5.63 7.00 -11.72
CA ILE A 241 -4.34 7.34 -12.33
C ILE A 241 -4.09 6.36 -13.48
N ARG A 242 -4.67 6.67 -14.64
CA ARG A 242 -4.61 5.78 -15.81
C ARG A 242 -3.16 5.51 -16.23
N PRO A 243 -2.84 4.31 -16.74
CA PRO A 243 -1.54 4.07 -17.35
C PRO A 243 -1.29 5.02 -18.52
N ARG A 244 -0.03 5.33 -18.79
CA ARG A 244 0.35 6.01 -20.04
C ARG A 244 0.10 5.03 -21.19
N GLY A 245 -0.82 5.37 -22.08
CA GLY A 245 -1.08 4.57 -23.28
C GLY A 245 0.07 4.66 -24.28
N ALA A 246 0.34 3.56 -24.96
CA ALA A 246 1.16 3.49 -26.17
C ALA A 246 0.30 2.90 -27.30
N PRO A 247 0.49 3.33 -28.56
CA PRO A 247 -0.28 2.83 -29.70
C PRO A 247 0.01 1.35 -30.02
N ALA A 248 1.15 0.84 -29.58
CA ALA A 248 1.56 -0.55 -29.68
C ALA A 248 2.35 -0.96 -28.43
N PRO A 249 2.47 -2.27 -28.13
CA PRO A 249 3.32 -2.75 -27.03
C PRO A 249 4.76 -2.28 -27.20
N GLU A 250 5.34 -1.71 -26.16
CA GLU A 250 6.74 -1.31 -26.14
C GLU A 250 7.64 -2.50 -25.75
N ARG A 251 8.93 -2.43 -26.07
CA ARG A 251 9.88 -3.52 -25.76
C ARG A 251 10.75 -3.17 -24.57
N LEU A 252 10.82 -4.09 -23.61
CA LEU A 252 11.68 -4.03 -22.44
C LEU A 252 12.79 -5.07 -22.58
N PHE A 253 14.00 -4.58 -22.85
CA PHE A 253 15.19 -5.41 -22.84
C PHE A 253 15.81 -5.49 -21.44
N TYR A 254 16.27 -6.68 -21.06
CA TYR A 254 16.87 -6.91 -19.74
C TYR A 254 18.09 -7.84 -19.79
N ASP A 255 19.02 -7.67 -18.84
CA ASP A 255 20.13 -8.60 -18.63
C ASP A 255 19.66 -9.86 -17.87
N GLY A 256 19.66 -11.00 -18.57
CA GLY A 256 19.26 -12.30 -18.02
C GLY A 256 20.18 -12.85 -16.92
N SER A 257 21.42 -12.36 -16.83
CA SER A 257 22.38 -12.78 -15.80
C SER A 257 22.25 -11.99 -14.49
N CYS A 258 21.48 -10.89 -14.50
CA CYS A 258 21.34 -9.98 -13.38
C CYS A 258 20.05 -10.23 -12.57
N GLY A 259 20.20 -10.55 -11.29
CA GLY A 259 19.07 -10.78 -10.38
C GLY A 259 18.14 -9.58 -10.20
N LEU A 260 18.68 -8.35 -10.25
CA LEU A 260 17.88 -7.13 -10.18
C LEU A 260 17.04 -6.94 -11.45
N CYS A 261 17.63 -7.16 -12.63
CA CYS A 261 16.93 -7.06 -13.91
C CYS A 261 15.79 -8.09 -13.99
N HIS A 262 16.02 -9.32 -13.53
CA HIS A 262 14.98 -10.34 -13.44
C HIS A 262 13.83 -9.94 -12.50
N ARG A 263 14.14 -9.35 -11.33
CA ARG A 263 13.12 -8.80 -10.41
C ARG A 263 12.33 -7.65 -11.05
N ALA A 264 12.99 -6.78 -11.82
CA ALA A 264 12.32 -5.69 -12.54
C ALA A 264 11.35 -6.22 -13.60
N VAL A 265 11.74 -7.24 -14.38
CA VAL A 265 10.84 -7.92 -15.33
C VAL A 265 9.65 -8.53 -14.60
N ARG A 266 9.88 -9.27 -13.51
CA ARG A 266 8.79 -9.85 -12.70
C ARG A 266 7.84 -8.79 -12.15
N PHE A 267 8.36 -7.64 -11.75
CA PHE A 267 7.55 -6.50 -11.35
C PHE A 267 6.68 -5.98 -12.49
N VAL A 268 7.23 -5.78 -13.69
CA VAL A 268 6.45 -5.37 -14.86
C VAL A 268 5.36 -6.39 -15.19
N LEU A 269 5.68 -7.69 -15.16
CA LEU A 269 4.70 -8.74 -15.41
C LEU A 269 3.59 -8.79 -14.36
N ALA A 270 3.91 -8.53 -13.09
CA ALA A 270 2.95 -8.53 -11.99
C ALA A 270 2.01 -7.31 -12.01
N GLU A 271 2.54 -6.16 -12.44
CA GLU A 271 1.87 -4.86 -12.31
C GLU A 271 1.21 -4.39 -13.61
N ASP A 272 1.62 -4.93 -14.77
CA ASP A 272 0.97 -4.63 -16.04
C ASP A 272 -0.38 -5.34 -16.13
N ARG A 273 -1.40 -4.64 -15.64
CA ARG A 273 -2.79 -5.10 -15.62
C ARG A 273 -3.38 -5.31 -17.01
N THR A 274 -2.88 -4.59 -18.02
CA THR A 274 -3.37 -4.71 -19.39
C THR A 274 -2.79 -5.94 -20.08
N GLY A 275 -1.57 -6.35 -19.71
CA GLY A 275 -0.83 -7.43 -20.35
C GLY A 275 -0.14 -7.03 -21.66
N ASP A 276 -0.39 -5.81 -22.14
CA ASP A 276 0.04 -5.33 -23.46
C ASP A 276 0.88 -4.05 -23.41
N ALA A 277 1.25 -3.56 -22.22
CA ALA A 277 2.12 -2.40 -22.12
C ALA A 277 3.54 -2.73 -22.60
N PHE A 278 4.03 -3.92 -22.25
CA PHE A 278 5.40 -4.36 -22.57
C PHE A 278 5.47 -5.80 -23.08
N ARG A 279 6.32 -5.98 -24.09
CA ARG A 279 6.96 -7.25 -24.48
C ARG A 279 8.39 -7.27 -23.96
N VAL A 280 8.83 -8.40 -23.44
CA VAL A 280 10.10 -8.53 -22.73
C VAL A 280 11.06 -9.40 -23.54
N ALA A 281 12.31 -8.97 -23.68
CA ALA A 281 13.34 -9.72 -24.40
C ALA A 281 14.70 -9.62 -23.70
N PRO A 282 15.56 -10.66 -23.76
CA PRO A 282 16.89 -10.57 -23.21
C PRO A 282 17.79 -9.64 -24.04
N LEU A 283 18.69 -8.92 -23.37
CA LEU A 283 19.80 -8.22 -24.02
C LEU A 283 20.68 -9.25 -24.75
N GLY A 284 20.99 -8.99 -26.02
CA GLY A 284 21.73 -9.91 -26.88
C GLY A 284 20.90 -11.05 -27.51
N GLY A 285 19.58 -11.11 -27.26
CA GLY A 285 18.66 -12.02 -27.95
C GLY A 285 18.35 -11.59 -29.39
N ALA A 286 17.65 -12.43 -30.15
CA ALA A 286 17.41 -12.17 -31.58
C ALA A 286 16.53 -10.93 -31.80
N ALA A 287 15.56 -10.67 -30.93
CA ALA A 287 14.79 -9.42 -30.90
C ALA A 287 15.69 -8.19 -30.69
N PHE A 288 16.63 -8.24 -29.75
CA PHE A 288 17.56 -7.15 -29.48
C PHE A 288 18.45 -6.88 -30.68
N GLU A 289 18.96 -7.94 -31.31
CA GLU A 289 19.87 -7.80 -32.44
C GLU A 289 19.21 -7.22 -33.68
N ARG A 290 17.94 -7.57 -33.92
CA ARG A 290 17.13 -7.03 -35.04
C ARG A 290 16.78 -5.56 -34.86
N GLU A 291 16.49 -5.13 -33.63
CA GLU A 291 16.01 -3.77 -33.37
C GLU A 291 17.13 -2.77 -33.08
N ILE A 292 18.26 -3.24 -32.56
CA ILE A 292 19.39 -2.41 -32.18
C ILE A 292 20.58 -2.70 -33.12
N PRO A 293 20.85 -1.80 -34.09
CA PRO A 293 22.00 -1.91 -34.99
C PRO A 293 23.31 -1.94 -34.19
N ALA A 294 24.29 -2.71 -34.66
CA ALA A 294 25.58 -2.90 -34.00
C ALA A 294 26.26 -1.58 -33.61
N GLY A 295 26.26 -0.59 -34.50
CA GLY A 295 26.85 0.73 -34.26
C GLY A 295 26.20 1.54 -33.14
N ALA A 296 24.95 1.23 -32.78
CA ALA A 296 24.24 1.90 -31.69
C ALA A 296 24.30 1.14 -30.36
N ARG A 297 24.98 -0.01 -30.31
CA ARG A 297 25.13 -0.84 -29.10
C ARG A 297 26.17 -0.28 -28.12
N ALA A 298 27.19 0.43 -28.62
CA ALA A 298 28.37 0.86 -27.88
C ALA A 298 28.12 1.88 -26.73
N GLY A 299 26.88 2.35 -26.55
CA GLY A 299 26.50 3.27 -25.47
C GLY A 299 25.26 2.82 -24.67
N LEU A 300 24.79 1.59 -24.88
CA LEU A 300 23.58 1.10 -24.21
C LEU A 300 23.89 0.57 -22.81
N PRO A 301 22.94 0.67 -21.87
CA PRO A 301 23.09 0.09 -20.55
C PRO A 301 23.09 -1.45 -20.63
N ASP A 302 23.87 -2.05 -19.74
CA ASP A 302 23.97 -3.49 -19.54
C ASP A 302 22.90 -4.06 -18.59
N SER A 303 21.82 -3.31 -18.34
CA SER A 303 20.80 -3.64 -17.33
C SER A 303 19.40 -3.66 -17.93
N LEU A 304 18.77 -2.50 -18.07
CA LEU A 304 17.42 -2.34 -18.60
C LEU A 304 17.43 -1.28 -19.70
N LEU A 305 16.75 -1.58 -20.80
CA LEU A 305 16.55 -0.68 -21.92
C LEU A 305 15.10 -0.80 -22.38
N VAL A 306 14.42 0.34 -22.52
CA VAL A 306 13.08 0.38 -23.10
C VAL A 306 13.15 0.98 -24.49
N VAL A 307 12.56 0.31 -25.47
CA VAL A 307 12.31 0.85 -26.80
C VAL A 307 10.83 1.12 -26.95
N ARG A 308 10.51 2.39 -27.13
CA ARG A 308 9.14 2.88 -27.26
C ARG A 308 8.60 2.60 -28.66
N ALA A 309 7.28 2.68 -28.80
CA ALA A 309 6.61 2.54 -30.09
C ALA A 309 7.03 3.60 -31.13
N ASP A 310 7.53 4.76 -30.68
CA ASP A 310 8.08 5.83 -31.53
C ASP A 310 9.56 5.61 -31.90
N GLY A 311 10.16 4.49 -31.48
CA GLY A 311 11.57 4.15 -31.71
C GLY A 311 12.54 4.80 -30.72
N ALA A 312 12.07 5.66 -29.81
CA ALA A 312 12.94 6.28 -28.81
C ALA A 312 13.43 5.25 -27.80
N ARG A 313 14.71 5.37 -27.44
CA ARG A 313 15.42 4.46 -26.54
C ARG A 313 15.58 5.13 -25.18
N LEU A 314 15.03 4.51 -24.15
CA LEU A 314 15.11 4.99 -22.78
C LEU A 314 15.97 4.04 -21.95
N ALA A 315 16.91 4.64 -21.21
CA ALA A 315 17.85 3.94 -20.34
C ALA A 315 17.80 4.52 -18.92
N ARG A 316 18.44 3.84 -17.97
CA ARG A 316 18.64 4.30 -16.58
C ARG A 316 17.34 4.76 -15.92
N SER A 317 17.37 5.87 -15.17
CA SER A 317 16.20 6.39 -14.47
C SER A 317 15.04 6.75 -15.42
N ALA A 318 15.33 7.16 -16.66
CA ALA A 318 14.30 7.48 -17.65
C ALA A 318 13.50 6.23 -18.05
N ALA A 319 14.16 5.08 -18.21
CA ALA A 319 13.50 3.80 -18.45
C ALA A 319 12.59 3.41 -17.27
N VAL A 320 13.11 3.47 -16.04
CA VAL A 320 12.36 3.10 -14.82
C VAL A 320 11.11 3.97 -14.64
N LEU A 321 11.24 5.29 -14.81
CA LEU A 321 10.12 6.23 -14.67
C LEU A 321 9.11 6.12 -15.82
N HIS A 322 9.54 5.69 -17.00
CA HIS A 322 8.64 5.42 -18.12
C HIS A 322 7.87 4.11 -17.91
N ILE A 323 8.54 3.04 -17.49
CA ILE A 323 7.89 1.78 -17.07
C ILE A 323 6.81 2.05 -16.03
N ALA A 324 7.16 2.72 -14.93
CA ALA A 324 6.22 3.05 -13.87
C ALA A 324 5.02 3.90 -14.36
N ALA A 325 5.24 4.80 -15.31
CA ALA A 325 4.16 5.57 -15.93
C ALA A 325 3.21 4.72 -16.78
N CYS A 326 3.74 3.72 -17.50
CA CYS A 326 2.95 2.78 -18.31
C CYS A 326 2.18 1.76 -17.44
N LEU A 327 2.65 1.44 -16.24
CA LEU A 327 1.93 0.56 -15.30
C LEU A 327 0.69 1.24 -14.67
N GLY A 328 0.70 2.57 -14.55
CA GLY A 328 -0.42 3.34 -13.98
C GLY A 328 -0.47 3.29 -12.44
N GLY A 329 -1.60 3.75 -11.89
CA GLY A 329 -1.85 3.69 -10.45
C GLY A 329 -0.82 4.42 -9.60
N LEU A 330 -0.49 3.82 -8.45
CA LEU A 330 0.53 4.32 -7.53
C LEU A 330 1.91 4.46 -8.20
N TRP A 331 2.23 3.59 -9.16
CA TRP A 331 3.51 3.62 -9.86
C TRP A 331 3.63 4.86 -10.75
N ARG A 332 2.57 5.22 -11.48
CA ARG A 332 2.56 6.46 -12.25
C ARG A 332 2.58 7.69 -11.34
N ALA A 333 1.88 7.66 -10.21
CA ALA A 333 1.93 8.74 -9.23
C ALA A 333 3.36 8.97 -8.72
N LEU A 334 4.04 7.89 -8.30
CA LEU A 334 5.43 7.93 -7.87
C LEU A 334 6.36 8.42 -8.99
N ALA A 335 6.14 7.96 -10.23
CA ALA A 335 6.92 8.41 -11.38
C ALA A 335 6.76 9.92 -11.64
N LEU A 336 5.56 10.48 -11.46
CA LEU A 336 5.32 11.92 -11.60
C LEU A 336 6.04 12.73 -10.52
N VAL A 337 6.03 12.26 -9.27
CA VAL A 337 6.74 12.92 -8.17
C VAL A 337 8.25 12.85 -8.40
N LEU A 338 8.80 11.68 -8.71
CA LEU A 338 10.22 11.51 -8.99
C LEU A 338 10.68 12.24 -10.26
N ARG A 339 9.75 12.56 -11.18
CA ARG A 339 10.05 13.40 -12.35
C ARG A 339 10.44 14.83 -12.00
N ALA A 340 10.06 15.33 -10.82
CA ALA A 340 10.47 16.64 -10.34
C ALA A 340 11.95 16.69 -9.91
N VAL A 341 12.55 15.54 -9.57
CA VAL A 341 13.97 15.46 -9.18
C VAL A 341 14.87 15.59 -10.42
N PRO A 342 15.84 16.51 -10.48
CA PRO A 342 16.72 16.68 -11.65
C PRO A 342 17.37 15.38 -12.16
N ALA A 343 17.53 15.26 -13.48
CA ALA A 343 18.10 14.08 -14.14
C ALA A 343 19.45 13.61 -13.57
N PRO A 344 20.43 14.50 -13.28
CA PRO A 344 21.72 14.08 -12.73
C PRO A 344 21.59 13.40 -11.36
N LEU A 345 20.68 13.88 -10.51
CA LEU A 345 20.49 13.33 -9.16
C LEU A 345 19.83 11.95 -9.20
N ARG A 346 18.81 11.78 -10.05
CA ARG A 346 18.16 10.46 -10.20
C ARG A 346 19.09 9.44 -10.86
N ASP A 347 19.93 9.86 -11.81
CA ASP A 347 20.88 8.98 -12.48
C ASP A 347 22.05 8.63 -11.57
N LEU A 348 22.48 9.54 -10.68
CA LEU A 348 23.44 9.23 -9.62
C LEU A 348 22.91 8.11 -8.71
N GLY A 349 21.63 8.22 -8.29
CA GLY A 349 20.96 7.18 -7.51
C GLY A 349 20.86 5.85 -8.27
N TYR A 350 20.51 5.90 -9.55
CA TYR A 350 20.48 4.72 -10.42
C TYR A 350 21.86 4.05 -10.53
N ASP A 351 22.90 4.84 -10.81
CA ASP A 351 24.26 4.35 -11.00
C ASP A 351 24.84 3.75 -9.71
N ALA A 352 24.48 4.31 -8.54
CA ALA A 352 24.83 3.73 -7.25
C ALA A 352 24.24 2.33 -7.06
N VAL A 353 22.95 2.15 -7.36
CA VAL A 353 22.29 0.83 -7.33
C VAL A 353 22.89 -0.12 -8.37
N ALA A 354 23.14 0.37 -9.59
CA ALA A 354 23.71 -0.41 -10.67
C ALA A 354 25.08 -1.00 -10.32
N ARG A 355 25.93 -0.25 -9.60
CA ARG A 355 27.26 -0.71 -9.16
C ARG A 355 27.21 -1.86 -8.13
N VAL A 356 26.19 -1.89 -7.29
CA VAL A 356 26.05 -2.91 -6.22
C VAL A 356 25.11 -4.05 -6.60
N ARG A 357 24.41 -3.95 -7.75
CA ARG A 357 23.32 -4.87 -8.13
C ARG A 357 23.73 -6.33 -8.15
N LEU A 358 24.92 -6.64 -8.65
CA LEU A 358 25.42 -8.02 -8.76
C LEU A 358 25.84 -8.61 -7.40
N ARG A 359 26.08 -7.75 -6.39
CA ARG A 359 26.44 -8.18 -5.02
C ARG A 359 25.20 -8.34 -4.15
N LEU A 360 24.24 -7.44 -4.29
CA LEU A 360 23.03 -7.42 -3.45
C LEU A 360 21.95 -8.39 -3.94
N PHE A 361 21.92 -8.71 -5.24
CA PHE A 361 20.90 -9.58 -5.82
C PHE A 361 21.53 -10.85 -6.37
N ALA A 362 21.21 -11.98 -5.71
CA ALA A 362 21.60 -13.30 -6.18
C ALA A 362 21.13 -13.52 -7.63
N ARG A 363 21.97 -14.20 -8.42
CA ARG A 363 21.62 -14.59 -9.78
C ARG A 363 20.44 -15.57 -9.75
N PRO A 364 19.55 -15.55 -10.76
CA PRO A 364 18.50 -16.55 -10.87
C PRO A 364 19.11 -17.96 -10.86
N THR A 365 18.59 -18.86 -10.02
CA THR A 365 19.07 -20.24 -9.87
C THR A 365 18.71 -21.13 -11.07
N GLU A 366 17.70 -20.75 -11.84
CA GLU A 366 17.25 -21.47 -13.04
C GLU A 366 17.25 -20.53 -14.24
N ALA A 367 17.85 -20.97 -15.35
CA ALA A 367 17.96 -20.19 -16.59
C ALA A 367 16.60 -19.93 -17.26
N CYS A 368 15.58 -20.75 -16.99
CA CYS A 368 14.24 -20.61 -17.57
C CYS A 368 13.19 -21.40 -16.76
N PRO A 369 12.48 -20.78 -15.80
CA PRO A 369 11.32 -21.44 -15.21
C PRO A 369 10.27 -21.66 -16.31
N LEU A 370 9.59 -22.80 -16.31
CA LEU A 370 8.52 -23.10 -17.26
C LEU A 370 7.39 -22.06 -17.13
N LEU A 371 7.38 -21.07 -18.02
CA LEU A 371 6.43 -19.96 -17.99
C LEU A 371 5.01 -20.44 -18.37
N PRO A 372 3.99 -20.04 -17.59
CA PRO A 372 2.59 -20.22 -17.97
C PRO A 372 2.30 -19.70 -19.39
N PRO A 373 1.37 -20.32 -20.14
CA PRO A 373 1.07 -19.93 -21.52
C PRO A 373 0.77 -18.43 -21.71
N HIS A 374 0.04 -17.81 -20.77
CA HIS A 374 -0.30 -16.38 -20.85
C HIS A 374 0.90 -15.45 -20.67
N LEU A 375 1.94 -15.90 -19.97
CA LEU A 375 3.18 -15.13 -19.84
C LEU A 375 4.11 -15.37 -21.03
N ARG A 376 4.10 -16.55 -21.64
CA ARG A 376 4.93 -16.85 -22.83
C ARG A 376 4.67 -15.89 -23.98
N ALA A 377 3.41 -15.51 -24.22
CA ALA A 377 3.05 -14.52 -25.24
C ALA A 377 3.64 -13.11 -25.01
N ARG A 378 4.21 -12.85 -23.82
CA ARG A 378 4.85 -11.58 -23.48
C ARG A 378 6.37 -11.58 -23.69
N PHE A 379 6.97 -12.73 -24.00
CA PHE A 379 8.41 -12.85 -24.21
C PHE A 379 8.73 -13.00 -25.70
N ASP A 380 9.59 -12.11 -26.20
CA ASP A 380 10.13 -12.19 -27.55
C ASP A 380 11.53 -12.83 -27.51
N ALA A 381 11.80 -13.74 -28.45
CA ALA A 381 13.09 -14.42 -28.60
C ALA A 381 14.16 -13.56 -29.28
#